data_AF-A0A2M8DKF9-F1
#
_entry.id   AF-A0A2M8DKF9-F1
#
_cell.length_a   1.000
_cell.length_b   1.000
_cell.length_c   1.000
_cell.angle_alpha   90.00
_cell.angle_beta   90.00
_cell.angle_gamma   90.00
#
_symmetry.space_group_name_H-M   'P 1'
#
loop_
_entity.id
_entity.type
_entity.pdbx_description
1 polymer ?
#
loop_
_entity_poly.entity_id
_entity_poly.type
_entity_poly.pdbx_seq_one_letter_code
_entity_poly.pdbx_strand_id
1 'polypeptide(L)'
;MKSLLSLTAGLALATMLAPTAALANGAGNGIVGSPHDFATDTWNHRGEICRVCHVPHDHGKNTGDIGLLWNHQLSSATYLMYAEDTHINFLDSPQQENEPTGISKLCLGCHDGTVAIDEFDNKVGKTGAGYQTLYITDSTIGGGGFTVPRIANVGADKNLSNTHPISIKYDNVADQGLWNPTTRAMGPVFIVDVLEDGLVQCSSCHDVHDQEAVANTHLLRVGTTASTGGASQLCLTCHIK
;
A
#
# COMPACT_ATOMS: atom_id res chain seq x y z
N MET A 1 3.37 -26.81 -73.09
CA MET A 1 3.67 -25.64 -72.24
C MET A 1 2.66 -25.62 -71.11
N LYS A 2 3.00 -26.21 -69.96
CA LYS A 2 2.17 -26.21 -68.74
C LYS A 2 2.93 -25.42 -67.68
N SER A 3 2.34 -24.31 -67.25
CA SER A 3 2.85 -23.44 -66.19
C SER A 3 2.68 -24.13 -64.84
N LEU A 4 3.76 -24.31 -64.09
CA LEU A 4 3.73 -24.69 -62.67
C LEU A 4 3.80 -23.40 -61.84
N LEU A 5 2.69 -23.03 -61.19
CA LEU A 5 2.69 -22.08 -60.07
C LEU A 5 3.14 -22.82 -58.80
N SER A 6 4.30 -22.45 -58.28
CA SER A 6 4.73 -22.83 -56.93
C SER A 6 4.25 -21.77 -55.93
N LEU A 7 3.25 -22.14 -55.11
CA LEU A 7 2.73 -21.33 -54.02
C LEU A 7 3.57 -21.59 -52.75
N THR A 8 4.46 -20.66 -52.39
CA THR A 8 5.17 -20.71 -51.11
C THR A 8 4.32 -20.04 -50.03
N ALA A 9 3.66 -20.85 -49.20
CA ALA A 9 2.98 -20.37 -48.00
C ALA A 9 4.02 -20.02 -46.92
N GLY A 10 4.24 -18.73 -46.69
CA GLY A 10 5.03 -18.24 -45.56
C GLY A 10 4.24 -18.35 -44.26
N LEU A 11 4.66 -19.24 -43.37
CA LEU A 11 4.09 -19.39 -42.04
C LEU A 11 4.69 -18.30 -41.13
N ALA A 12 3.99 -17.16 -41.01
CA ALA A 12 4.34 -16.13 -40.02
C ALA A 12 3.91 -16.64 -38.63
N LEU A 13 4.85 -17.17 -37.87
CA LEU A 13 4.65 -17.57 -36.49
C LEU A 13 4.60 -16.31 -35.61
N ALA A 14 3.40 -15.76 -35.42
CA ALA A 14 3.17 -14.69 -34.45
C ALA A 14 3.30 -15.28 -33.03
N THR A 15 4.47 -15.11 -32.42
CA THR A 15 4.65 -15.37 -30.99
C THR A 15 3.88 -14.30 -30.20
N MET A 16 2.65 -14.62 -29.83
CA MET A 16 1.93 -13.85 -28.82
C MET A 16 2.66 -14.05 -27.48
N LEU A 17 3.40 -13.02 -27.05
CA LEU A 17 3.81 -12.90 -25.66
C LEU A 17 2.53 -12.77 -24.82
N ALA A 18 2.13 -13.85 -24.17
CA ALA A 18 1.14 -13.75 -23.10
C ALA A 18 1.75 -12.85 -22.00
N PRO A 19 1.01 -11.84 -21.49
CA PRO A 19 1.45 -11.15 -20.31
C PRO A 19 1.57 -12.18 -19.21
N THR A 20 2.77 -12.34 -18.65
CA THR A 20 2.96 -13.06 -17.40
C THR A 20 2.15 -12.29 -16.36
N ALA A 21 0.97 -12.81 -16.02
CA ALA A 21 0.33 -12.44 -14.77
C ALA A 21 1.38 -12.73 -13.69
N ALA A 22 1.90 -11.66 -13.07
CA ALA A 22 2.59 -11.77 -11.81
C ALA A 22 1.55 -12.26 -10.81
N LEU A 23 1.34 -13.57 -10.75
CA LEU A 23 0.66 -14.20 -9.64
C LEU A 23 1.54 -13.89 -8.44
N ALA A 24 1.02 -13.08 -7.52
CA ALA A 24 1.61 -12.91 -6.21
C ALA A 24 1.67 -14.29 -5.54
N ASN A 25 2.81 -14.96 -5.70
CA ASN A 25 3.12 -16.23 -5.08
C ASN A 25 3.53 -15.95 -3.62
N GLY A 26 2.62 -15.39 -2.83
CA GLY A 26 2.79 -15.26 -1.39
C GLY A 26 1.96 -16.33 -0.71
N ALA A 27 2.59 -17.38 -0.17
CA ALA A 27 1.91 -18.40 0.63
C ALA A 27 1.37 -17.86 1.98
N GLY A 28 1.20 -16.54 2.14
CA GLY A 28 0.97 -15.88 3.43
C GLY A 28 2.18 -15.93 4.37
N ASN A 29 3.22 -16.72 4.08
CA ASN A 29 4.42 -16.87 4.91
C ASN A 29 5.18 -15.56 5.15
N GLY A 30 5.02 -14.56 4.27
CA GLY A 30 5.62 -13.24 4.47
C GLY A 30 5.03 -12.56 5.69
N ILE A 31 3.71 -12.52 5.85
CA ILE A 31 3.10 -11.74 6.94
C ILE A 31 3.07 -12.43 8.30
N VAL A 32 3.44 -13.72 8.39
CA VAL A 32 3.43 -14.47 9.66
C VAL A 32 4.37 -13.81 10.69
N GLY A 33 3.84 -13.49 11.87
CA GLY A 33 4.57 -12.79 12.94
C GLY A 33 4.89 -11.32 12.64
N SER A 34 4.34 -10.74 11.58
CA SER A 34 4.41 -9.31 11.30
C SER A 34 3.41 -8.51 12.15
N PRO A 35 3.50 -7.17 12.20
CA PRO A 35 2.46 -6.33 12.82
C PRO A 35 1.07 -6.47 12.19
N HIS A 36 0.95 -7.07 11.00
CA HIS A 36 -0.33 -7.34 10.32
C HIS A 36 -0.71 -8.83 10.37
N ASP A 37 -0.05 -9.65 11.20
CA ASP A 37 -0.49 -11.02 11.49
C ASP A 37 -1.60 -11.01 12.54
N PHE A 38 -2.84 -10.95 12.07
CA PHE A 38 -4.02 -11.00 12.93
C PHE A 38 -4.58 -12.41 13.09
N ALA A 39 -3.88 -13.47 12.63
CA ALA A 39 -4.45 -14.81 12.60
C ALA A 39 -4.78 -15.35 14.01
N THR A 40 -4.04 -14.92 15.02
CA THR A 40 -4.21 -15.35 16.42
C THR A 40 -4.97 -14.36 17.29
N ASP A 41 -5.35 -13.21 16.75
CA ASP A 41 -6.04 -12.17 17.51
C ASP A 41 -7.49 -12.58 17.80
N THR A 42 -7.93 -12.36 19.05
CA THR A 42 -9.27 -12.79 19.52
C THR A 42 -10.43 -12.10 18.82
N TRP A 43 -10.18 -10.95 18.18
CA TRP A 43 -11.15 -10.20 17.40
C TRP A 43 -11.23 -10.64 15.94
N ASN A 44 -10.21 -11.33 15.42
CA ASN A 44 -10.26 -11.94 14.09
C ASN A 44 -11.12 -13.20 14.14
N HIS A 45 -12.42 -13.02 13.96
CA HIS A 45 -13.42 -14.09 14.01
C HIS A 45 -13.27 -15.16 12.91
N ARG A 46 -12.38 -14.97 11.94
CA ARG A 46 -12.08 -15.95 10.89
C ARG A 46 -10.81 -16.76 11.19
N GLY A 47 -9.88 -16.22 11.97
CA GLY A 47 -8.57 -16.83 12.23
C GLY A 47 -7.71 -17.00 10.97
N GLU A 48 -8.05 -16.29 9.90
CA GLU A 48 -7.38 -16.33 8.60
C GLU A 48 -6.54 -15.06 8.45
N ILE A 49 -5.26 -15.22 8.09
CA ILE A 49 -4.27 -14.14 8.12
C ILE A 49 -4.54 -13.04 7.09
N CYS A 50 -4.92 -13.40 5.86
CA CYS A 50 -5.23 -12.43 4.81
C CYS A 50 -6.66 -11.88 4.88
N ARG A 51 -7.53 -12.50 5.68
CA ARG A 51 -8.97 -12.31 5.59
C ARG A 51 -9.45 -10.96 6.12
N VAL A 52 -8.69 -10.34 7.03
CA VAL A 52 -9.00 -8.99 7.50
C VAL A 52 -8.90 -7.98 6.36
N CYS A 53 -7.94 -8.17 5.45
CA CYS A 53 -7.66 -7.27 4.33
C CYS A 53 -8.39 -7.68 3.04
N HIS A 54 -8.40 -8.97 2.71
CA HIS A 54 -8.85 -9.46 1.40
C HIS A 54 -9.98 -10.49 1.48
N VAL A 55 -10.80 -10.54 0.42
CA VAL A 55 -11.79 -11.60 0.20
C VAL A 55 -11.53 -12.35 -1.11
N PRO A 56 -11.87 -13.66 -1.17
CA PRO A 56 -11.72 -14.45 -2.40
C PRO A 56 -12.78 -14.12 -3.47
N HIS A 57 -13.88 -13.45 -3.11
CA HIS A 57 -14.93 -13.03 -4.04
C HIS A 57 -15.67 -11.80 -3.51
N ASP A 58 -16.23 -11.02 -4.42
CA ASP A 58 -16.82 -9.73 -4.09
C ASP A 58 -18.11 -9.94 -3.31
N HIS A 59 -18.27 -9.18 -2.23
CA HIS A 59 -19.48 -9.16 -1.41
C HIS A 59 -20.24 -7.84 -1.58
N GLY A 60 -20.00 -7.12 -2.68
CA GLY A 60 -20.59 -5.80 -2.96
C GLY A 60 -20.09 -4.75 -1.99
N LYS A 61 -18.81 -4.80 -1.61
CA LYS A 61 -18.17 -3.86 -0.69
C LYS A 61 -17.28 -2.90 -1.47
N ASN A 62 -17.17 -1.66 -0.96
CA ASN A 62 -16.49 -0.53 -1.59
C ASN A 62 -15.24 -0.97 -2.36
N THR A 63 -15.37 -1.02 -3.68
CA THR A 63 -14.32 -1.48 -4.58
C THR A 63 -13.26 -0.39 -4.69
N GLY A 64 -12.34 -0.37 -3.73
CA GLY A 64 -10.99 0.09 -4.01
C GLY A 64 -10.38 -0.93 -4.96
N ASP A 65 -10.71 -0.86 -6.25
CA ASP A 65 -10.25 -1.78 -7.29
C ASP A 65 -8.76 -1.54 -7.58
N ILE A 66 -7.90 -1.99 -6.66
CA ILE A 66 -6.43 -1.84 -6.74
C ILE A 66 -5.72 -3.21 -6.84
N GLY A 67 -6.42 -4.20 -7.39
CA GLY A 67 -5.92 -5.56 -7.57
C GLY A 67 -6.87 -6.62 -6.98
N LEU A 68 -6.52 -7.17 -5.82
CA LEU A 68 -7.37 -8.13 -5.09
C LEU A 68 -8.53 -7.43 -4.39
N LEU A 69 -9.65 -8.13 -4.26
CA LEU A 69 -10.84 -7.62 -3.60
C LEU A 69 -10.57 -7.33 -2.11
N TRP A 70 -11.00 -6.15 -1.67
CA TRP A 70 -10.81 -5.65 -0.32
C TRP A 70 -11.97 -6.04 0.61
N ASN A 71 -11.66 -6.43 1.84
CA ASN A 71 -12.65 -6.93 2.82
C ASN A 71 -12.99 -5.93 3.93
N HIS A 72 -12.06 -5.02 4.25
CA HIS A 72 -12.22 -4.11 5.36
C HIS A 72 -13.08 -2.90 4.98
N GLN A 73 -13.83 -2.34 5.91
CA GLN A 73 -14.54 -1.09 5.67
C GLN A 73 -13.53 0.05 5.39
N LEU A 74 -13.84 0.87 4.39
CA LEU A 74 -13.07 2.08 4.10
C LEU A 74 -13.60 3.26 4.91
N SER A 75 -12.68 4.14 5.31
CA SER A 75 -13.04 5.42 5.91
C SER A 75 -13.88 6.25 4.94
N SER A 76 -14.89 6.92 5.47
CA SER A 76 -15.68 7.94 4.76
C SER A 76 -15.25 9.36 5.14
N ALA A 77 -14.10 9.51 5.82
CA ALA A 77 -13.59 10.80 6.20
C ALA A 77 -13.09 11.60 4.98
N THR A 78 -13.10 12.92 5.14
CA THR A 78 -12.49 13.91 4.24
C THR A 78 -11.18 14.34 4.89
N TYR A 79 -10.09 14.38 4.13
CA TYR A 79 -8.76 14.64 4.67
C TYR A 79 -8.20 15.96 4.18
N LEU A 80 -7.56 16.71 5.09
CA LEU A 80 -6.75 17.86 4.71
C LEU A 80 -5.44 17.35 4.10
N MET A 81 -5.22 17.64 2.82
CA MET A 81 -4.00 17.29 2.09
C MET A 81 -2.91 18.36 2.24
N TYR A 82 -1.72 18.08 1.72
CA TYR A 82 -0.49 18.84 2.01
C TYR A 82 -0.52 20.29 1.52
N ALA A 83 -1.03 20.57 0.31
CA ALA A 83 -1.11 21.94 -0.19
C ALA A 83 -2.20 22.81 0.47
N GLU A 84 -3.06 22.23 1.32
CA GLU A 84 -4.11 22.97 2.03
C GLU A 84 -3.65 23.51 3.40
N ASP A 85 -2.42 23.17 3.83
CA ASP A 85 -1.77 23.73 5.01
C ASP A 85 -0.82 24.87 4.63
N THR A 86 -1.10 26.07 5.13
CA THR A 86 -0.31 27.28 4.89
C THR A 86 1.12 27.24 5.45
N HIS A 87 1.50 26.19 6.19
CA HIS A 87 2.77 26.14 6.91
C HIS A 87 3.92 25.35 6.27
N ILE A 88 3.74 24.69 5.12
CA ILE A 88 4.77 23.77 4.62
C ILE A 88 4.85 23.68 3.08
N ASN A 89 5.84 24.38 2.50
CA ASN A 89 6.37 24.17 1.15
C ASN A 89 7.14 22.83 1.05
N PHE A 90 6.54 21.70 1.45
CA PHE A 90 7.22 20.39 1.42
C PHE A 90 7.21 19.74 0.05
N LEU A 91 6.42 20.26 -0.89
CA LEU A 91 6.23 19.68 -2.22
C LEU A 91 6.69 20.68 -3.27
N ASP A 92 7.89 20.45 -3.81
CA ASP A 92 8.33 21.07 -5.07
C ASP A 92 7.59 20.43 -6.28
N SER A 93 6.80 19.37 -6.04
CA SER A 93 5.90 18.75 -7.03
C SER A 93 4.49 19.36 -6.93
N PRO A 94 4.04 20.13 -7.93
CA PRO A 94 2.74 20.79 -7.91
C PRO A 94 1.55 19.84 -8.16
N GLN A 95 1.77 18.53 -8.29
CA GLN A 95 0.73 17.55 -8.59
C GLN A 95 0.50 16.61 -7.42
N GLN A 96 -0.36 17.04 -6.50
CA GLN A 96 -1.01 16.18 -5.51
C GLN A 96 -2.49 15.99 -5.86
N GLU A 97 -3.05 14.87 -5.43
CA GLU A 97 -4.51 14.68 -5.42
C GLU A 97 -5.16 15.50 -4.30
N ASN A 98 -6.43 15.85 -4.46
CA ASN A 98 -7.18 16.63 -3.46
C ASN A 98 -7.58 15.82 -2.22
N GLU A 99 -7.52 14.49 -2.32
CA GLU A 99 -7.84 13.53 -1.26
C GLU A 99 -6.96 12.29 -1.44
N PRO A 100 -6.80 11.44 -0.41
CA PRO A 100 -6.11 10.16 -0.56
C PRO A 100 -6.79 9.27 -1.61
N THR A 101 -5.97 8.67 -2.46
CA THR A 101 -6.38 7.74 -3.53
C THR A 101 -5.73 6.37 -3.38
N GLY A 102 -6.23 5.41 -4.14
CA GLY A 102 -5.61 4.09 -4.32
C GLY A 102 -5.34 3.34 -3.01
N ILE A 103 -4.16 2.69 -2.93
CA ILE A 103 -3.73 1.84 -1.80
C ILE A 103 -3.79 2.58 -0.46
N SER A 104 -3.46 3.87 -0.44
CA SER A 104 -3.46 4.64 0.79
C SER A 104 -4.85 4.69 1.46
N LYS A 105 -5.94 4.68 0.67
CA LYS A 105 -7.30 4.60 1.23
C LYS A 105 -7.56 3.31 2.01
N LEU A 106 -6.94 2.21 1.60
CA LEU A 106 -7.08 0.93 2.30
C LEU A 106 -6.42 0.99 3.67
N CYS A 107 -5.19 1.51 3.73
CA CYS A 107 -4.43 1.67 4.97
C CYS A 107 -5.18 2.60 5.94
N LEU A 108 -5.68 3.73 5.42
CA LEU A 108 -6.45 4.69 6.20
C LEU A 108 -7.75 4.09 6.76
N GLY A 109 -8.31 3.06 6.11
CA GLY A 109 -9.41 2.27 6.64
C GLY A 109 -9.14 1.60 7.99
N CYS A 110 -7.90 1.51 8.47
CA CYS A 110 -7.58 1.09 9.83
C CYS A 110 -6.84 2.19 10.61
N HIS A 111 -5.88 2.84 9.95
CA HIS A 111 -4.89 3.72 10.60
C HIS A 111 -5.37 5.15 10.85
N ASP A 112 -6.50 5.55 10.27
CA ASP A 112 -7.08 6.88 10.49
C ASP A 112 -7.98 6.94 11.75
N GLY A 113 -8.21 5.79 12.40
CA GLY A 113 -9.00 5.66 13.63
C GLY A 113 -10.51 5.89 13.49
N THR A 114 -11.07 5.93 12.28
CA THR A 114 -12.53 6.11 12.07
C THR A 114 -13.30 4.82 11.89
N VAL A 115 -12.62 3.76 11.50
CA VAL A 115 -13.20 2.45 11.28
C VAL A 115 -12.52 1.48 12.25
N ALA A 116 -13.33 0.66 12.91
CA ALA A 116 -12.80 -0.36 13.79
C ALA A 116 -12.19 -1.53 12.99
N ILE A 117 -11.09 -2.10 13.47
CA ILE A 117 -10.32 -3.16 12.81
C ILE A 117 -11.10 -4.46 12.64
N ASP A 118 -12.16 -4.66 13.42
CA ASP A 118 -13.05 -5.82 13.32
C ASP A 118 -14.17 -5.62 12.30
N GLU A 119 -14.20 -4.50 11.56
CA GLU A 119 -15.15 -4.20 10.49
C GLU A 119 -14.74 -4.79 9.13
N PHE A 120 -14.68 -6.12 9.06
CA PHE A 120 -14.52 -6.88 7.82
C PHE A 120 -15.60 -7.96 7.65
N ASP A 121 -15.71 -8.56 6.47
CA ASP A 121 -16.78 -9.50 6.09
C ASP A 121 -18.18 -8.89 6.39
N ASN A 122 -18.94 -9.51 7.31
CA ASN A 122 -20.31 -9.14 7.65
C ASN A 122 -20.40 -8.31 8.95
N LYS A 123 -19.28 -7.82 9.47
CA LYS A 123 -19.20 -7.09 10.75
C LYS A 123 -19.21 -5.57 10.60
N VAL A 124 -19.03 -5.05 9.38
CA VAL A 124 -19.11 -3.62 9.03
C VAL A 124 -20.34 -2.94 9.63
N GLY A 125 -20.13 -1.86 10.39
CA GLY A 125 -21.16 -1.03 11.02
C GLY A 125 -22.04 -1.73 12.06
N LYS A 126 -21.69 -2.94 12.51
CA LYS A 126 -22.47 -3.67 13.52
C LYS A 126 -22.00 -3.34 14.92
N THR A 127 -22.94 -2.98 15.80
CA THR A 127 -22.70 -2.67 17.21
C THR A 127 -23.59 -3.50 18.12
N GLY A 128 -23.21 -3.65 19.40
CA GLY A 128 -24.01 -4.34 20.43
C GLY A 128 -23.48 -5.72 20.84
N ALA A 129 -24.27 -6.47 21.61
CA ALA A 129 -23.83 -7.74 22.20
C ALA A 129 -23.40 -8.76 21.13
N GLY A 130 -22.15 -9.24 21.21
CA GLY A 130 -21.56 -10.18 20.25
C GLY A 130 -20.80 -9.52 19.08
N TYR A 131 -20.68 -8.20 19.08
CA TYR A 131 -19.84 -7.42 18.16
C TYR A 131 -18.81 -6.64 18.99
N GLN A 132 -17.58 -6.54 18.47
CA GLN A 132 -16.58 -5.66 19.06
C GLN A 132 -16.59 -4.34 18.29
N THR A 133 -15.91 -3.33 18.82
CA THR A 133 -15.66 -2.08 18.12
C THR A 133 -14.27 -1.66 18.54
N LEU A 134 -13.28 -2.21 17.86
CA LEU A 134 -11.88 -2.07 18.21
C LEU A 134 -11.20 -1.10 17.26
N TYR A 135 -10.98 0.13 17.70
CA TYR A 135 -10.17 1.08 16.94
C TYR A 135 -8.69 0.85 17.21
N ILE A 136 -7.83 1.09 16.21
CA ILE A 136 -6.40 1.25 16.46
C ILE A 136 -6.19 2.40 17.46
N THR A 137 -5.71 2.04 18.64
CA THR A 137 -5.23 2.98 19.65
C THR A 137 -3.71 3.10 19.55
N ASP A 138 -3.14 4.10 20.20
CA ASP A 138 -1.70 4.25 20.40
C ASP A 138 -1.10 3.18 21.35
N SER A 139 -1.94 2.26 21.83
CA SER A 139 -1.56 1.08 22.61
C SER A 139 -1.54 -0.18 21.74
N THR A 140 -0.77 -1.18 22.18
CA THR A 140 -0.53 -2.47 21.52
C THR A 140 -1.83 -3.13 21.06
N ILE A 141 -2.16 -2.98 19.77
CA ILE A 141 -3.18 -3.77 19.10
C ILE A 141 -2.45 -4.76 18.21
N GLY A 142 -2.26 -5.97 18.73
CA GLY A 142 -1.63 -7.09 18.02
C GLY A 142 -0.96 -8.06 18.99
N GLY A 143 -1.27 -9.34 18.87
CA GLY A 143 -0.47 -10.40 19.46
C GLY A 143 0.96 -10.36 18.89
N GLY A 144 1.95 -9.99 19.70
CA GLY A 144 3.35 -9.94 19.26
C GLY A 144 4.20 -8.83 19.87
N GLY A 145 3.61 -7.87 20.60
CA GLY A 145 4.36 -6.80 21.25
C GLY A 145 4.70 -5.61 20.34
N PHE A 146 4.08 -5.53 19.16
CA PHE A 146 4.18 -4.37 18.27
C PHE A 146 3.10 -3.33 18.61
N THR A 147 3.49 -2.05 18.62
CA THR A 147 2.51 -0.95 18.63
C THR A 147 2.21 -0.61 17.18
N VAL A 148 0.99 -0.92 16.72
CA VAL A 148 0.49 -0.42 15.45
C VAL A 148 0.03 1.02 15.69
N PRO A 149 0.76 2.04 15.21
CA PRO A 149 0.38 3.41 15.51
C PRO A 149 -0.87 3.77 14.71
N ARG A 150 -1.84 4.39 15.39
CA ARG A 150 -2.73 5.32 14.70
C ARG A 150 -1.86 6.44 14.13
N ILE A 151 -2.16 6.93 12.94
CA ILE A 151 -1.44 8.10 12.43
C ILE A 151 -1.81 9.27 13.36
N ALA A 152 -0.84 9.72 14.17
CA ALA A 152 -1.04 10.76 15.16
C ALA A 152 -1.65 12.01 14.48
N ASN A 153 -2.66 12.61 15.11
CA ASN A 153 -3.41 13.79 14.63
C ASN A 153 -4.34 13.57 13.40
N VAL A 154 -4.20 12.49 12.62
CA VAL A 154 -5.19 12.13 11.58
C VAL A 154 -6.48 11.59 12.20
N GLY A 155 -6.38 10.95 13.37
CA GLY A 155 -7.51 10.44 14.15
C GLY A 155 -8.60 11.47 14.47
N ALA A 156 -8.20 12.66 14.93
CA ALA A 156 -9.12 13.70 15.38
C ALA A 156 -9.42 14.73 14.28
N ASP A 157 -8.38 15.20 13.59
CA ASP A 157 -8.49 16.39 12.72
C ASP A 157 -8.45 16.03 11.23
N LYS A 158 -8.28 14.74 10.90
CA LYS A 158 -8.15 14.23 9.52
C LYS A 158 -7.12 14.97 8.69
N ASN A 159 -6.10 15.47 9.37
CA ASN A 159 -5.08 16.29 8.75
C ASN A 159 -3.85 15.45 8.39
N LEU A 160 -3.65 15.23 7.10
CA LEU A 160 -2.49 14.53 6.55
C LEU A 160 -1.30 15.45 6.29
N SER A 161 -1.44 16.79 6.39
CA SER A 161 -0.37 17.74 6.10
C SER A 161 0.92 17.49 6.91
N ASN A 162 0.77 16.98 8.14
CA ASN A 162 1.89 16.66 9.04
C ASN A 162 2.40 15.21 8.91
N THR A 163 1.94 14.48 7.90
CA THR A 163 2.34 13.08 7.64
C THR A 163 3.28 13.00 6.44
N HIS A 164 3.92 11.85 6.23
CA HIS A 164 4.70 11.66 5.01
C HIS A 164 3.77 11.66 3.79
N PRO A 165 4.24 12.17 2.63
CA PRO A 165 3.31 12.46 1.56
C PRO A 165 2.78 11.22 0.81
N ILE A 166 1.47 11.15 0.60
CA ILE A 166 0.76 10.11 -0.16
C ILE A 166 -0.15 10.74 -1.20
N SER A 167 -0.49 9.98 -2.24
CA SER A 167 -1.29 10.47 -3.38
C SER A 167 -0.66 11.70 -4.05
N ILE A 168 0.68 11.65 -4.15
CA ILE A 168 1.50 12.69 -4.77
C ILE A 168 2.23 12.13 -5.97
N LYS A 169 2.20 12.85 -7.08
CA LYS A 169 2.91 12.45 -8.28
C LYS A 169 4.42 12.46 -8.07
N TYR A 170 5.04 11.33 -8.37
CA TYR A 170 6.48 11.22 -8.53
C TYR A 170 6.87 11.70 -9.93
N ASP A 171 7.31 12.95 -10.05
CA ASP A 171 7.63 13.56 -11.34
C ASP A 171 9.09 14.04 -11.36
N ASN A 172 10.00 13.14 -11.73
CA ASN A 172 11.43 13.46 -11.83
C ASN A 172 11.78 14.33 -13.06
N VAL A 173 10.81 14.66 -13.92
CA VAL A 173 10.98 15.61 -15.03
C VAL A 173 10.69 17.02 -14.55
N ALA A 174 9.63 17.19 -13.75
CA ALA A 174 9.28 18.46 -13.12
C ALA A 174 10.19 18.80 -11.92
N ASP A 175 10.59 17.80 -11.13
CA ASP A 175 11.49 17.93 -9.99
C ASP A 175 12.80 17.18 -10.25
N GLN A 176 13.85 17.93 -10.62
CA GLN A 176 15.18 17.39 -10.87
C GLN A 176 15.92 16.96 -9.58
N GLY A 177 15.36 17.23 -8.41
CA GLY A 177 15.80 16.70 -7.12
C GLY A 177 15.33 15.27 -6.86
N LEU A 178 14.63 14.63 -7.80
CA LEU A 178 14.23 13.23 -7.73
C LEU A 178 15.09 12.34 -8.64
N TRP A 179 15.39 11.13 -8.16
CA TRP A 179 16.03 10.11 -8.98
C TRP A 179 15.10 9.66 -10.13
N ASN A 180 15.66 9.16 -11.22
CA ASN A 180 14.84 8.53 -12.27
C ASN A 180 14.24 7.22 -11.73
N PRO A 181 12.90 7.08 -11.71
CA PRO A 181 12.24 5.98 -11.02
C PRO A 181 12.46 4.62 -11.69
N THR A 182 12.78 4.60 -12.98
CA THR A 182 13.02 3.37 -13.75
C THR A 182 14.43 2.82 -13.60
N THR A 183 15.37 3.62 -13.07
CA THR A 183 16.78 3.24 -12.94
C THR A 183 17.27 3.18 -11.50
N ARG A 184 16.51 3.76 -10.56
CA ARG A 184 16.89 3.82 -9.14
C ARG A 184 16.26 2.68 -8.37
N ALA A 185 17.11 1.86 -7.76
CA ALA A 185 16.67 0.76 -6.90
C ALA A 185 16.16 1.25 -5.54
N MET A 186 15.18 0.53 -5.00
CA MET A 186 14.60 0.63 -3.66
C MET A 186 14.57 -0.80 -3.08
N GLY A 187 15.68 -1.23 -2.50
CA GLY A 187 15.84 -2.63 -2.10
C GLY A 187 15.87 -3.57 -3.32
N PRO A 188 15.06 -4.64 -3.38
CA PRO A 188 15.04 -5.60 -4.49
C PRO A 188 14.26 -5.12 -5.73
N VAL A 189 13.57 -3.98 -5.65
CA VAL A 189 12.73 -3.41 -6.72
C VAL A 189 13.25 -2.05 -7.17
N PHE A 190 12.68 -1.47 -8.23
CA PHE A 190 12.89 -0.08 -8.61
C PHE A 190 11.81 0.83 -8.02
N ILE A 191 12.08 2.13 -7.95
CA ILE A 191 11.08 3.11 -7.47
C ILE A 191 9.79 3.00 -8.29
N VAL A 192 9.89 2.84 -9.62
CA VAL A 192 8.71 2.72 -10.49
C VAL A 192 7.80 1.55 -10.12
N ASP A 193 8.33 0.47 -9.54
CA ASP A 193 7.57 -0.72 -9.18
C ASP A 193 6.70 -0.53 -7.93
N VAL A 194 6.97 0.53 -7.15
CA VAL A 194 6.28 0.81 -5.89
C VAL A 194 5.40 2.05 -5.96
N LEU A 195 5.27 2.66 -7.14
CA LEU A 195 4.34 3.75 -7.42
C LEU A 195 3.02 3.18 -7.93
N GLU A 196 1.90 3.74 -7.48
CA GLU A 196 0.57 3.40 -7.99
C GLU A 196 0.11 4.51 -8.93
N ASP A 197 -0.07 4.20 -10.21
CA ASP A 197 -0.39 5.19 -11.25
C ASP A 197 0.58 6.40 -11.28
N GLY A 198 1.84 6.17 -10.91
CA GLY A 198 2.87 7.22 -10.81
C GLY A 198 2.78 8.07 -9.54
N LEU A 199 1.87 7.73 -8.61
CA LEU A 199 1.73 8.37 -7.31
C LEU A 199 2.52 7.62 -6.23
N VAL A 200 3.12 8.35 -5.32
CA VAL A 200 3.64 7.85 -4.05
C VAL A 200 2.46 7.51 -3.14
N GLN A 201 2.48 6.33 -2.55
CA GLN A 201 1.45 5.83 -1.62
C GLN A 201 2.09 5.27 -0.35
N CYS A 202 1.29 4.91 0.66
CA CYS A 202 1.78 4.20 1.85
C CYS A 202 2.62 2.95 1.47
N SER A 203 2.17 2.19 0.48
CA SER A 203 2.85 0.97 -0.02
C SER A 203 4.15 1.23 -0.76
N SER A 204 4.41 2.48 -1.17
CA SER A 204 5.70 2.87 -1.77
C SER A 204 6.84 2.69 -0.77
N CYS A 205 6.56 2.89 0.51
CA CYS A 205 7.55 2.75 1.60
C CYS A 205 7.34 1.48 2.41
N HIS A 206 6.09 1.03 2.59
CA HIS A 206 5.73 -0.11 3.42
C HIS A 206 5.38 -1.34 2.57
N ASP A 207 5.93 -2.51 2.93
CA ASP A 207 5.53 -3.80 2.38
C ASP A 207 4.72 -4.60 3.40
N VAL A 208 3.40 -4.53 3.28
CA VAL A 208 2.48 -5.23 4.19
C VAL A 208 2.34 -6.71 3.88
N HIS A 209 3.00 -7.22 2.84
CA HIS A 209 2.98 -8.64 2.48
C HIS A 209 4.23 -9.40 2.92
N ASP A 210 5.14 -8.72 3.63
CA ASP A 210 6.38 -9.28 4.18
C ASP A 210 6.38 -9.23 5.71
N GLN A 211 7.28 -9.99 6.36
CA GLN A 211 7.40 -10.00 7.82
C GLN A 211 8.12 -8.73 8.24
N GLU A 212 9.23 -8.49 7.55
CA GLU A 212 10.04 -7.29 7.56
C GLU A 212 10.85 -7.26 6.25
N ALA A 213 10.52 -6.35 5.32
CA ALA A 213 11.30 -6.19 4.08
C ALA A 213 12.76 -5.77 4.34
N VAL A 214 12.99 -5.06 5.46
CA VAL A 214 14.31 -4.80 6.05
C VAL A 214 14.23 -5.09 7.54
N ALA A 215 15.20 -5.83 8.07
CA ALA A 215 15.17 -6.26 9.47
C ALA A 215 15.13 -5.07 10.45
N ASN A 216 14.23 -5.13 11.43
CA ASN A 216 13.97 -4.12 12.46
C ASN A 216 13.47 -2.76 11.94
N THR A 217 12.84 -2.71 10.76
CA THR A 217 12.29 -1.48 10.19
C THR A 217 10.77 -1.45 10.17
N HIS A 218 10.10 -2.48 10.70
CA HIS A 218 8.65 -2.56 10.78
C HIS A 218 7.97 -2.33 9.42
N LEU A 219 8.24 -3.23 8.48
CA LEU A 219 7.70 -3.28 7.11
C LEU A 219 8.27 -2.25 6.13
N LEU A 220 9.25 -1.43 6.50
CA LEU A 220 9.84 -0.51 5.53
C LEU A 220 10.70 -1.26 4.51
N ARG A 221 10.55 -0.91 3.24
CA ARG A 221 11.34 -1.43 2.11
C ARG A 221 12.81 -1.01 2.15
N VAL A 222 13.14 0.02 2.94
CA VAL A 222 14.49 0.57 3.08
C VAL A 222 14.75 0.94 4.54
N GLY A 223 16.00 0.79 4.97
CA GLY A 223 16.45 1.27 6.28
C GLY A 223 16.28 2.77 6.46
N THR A 224 16.19 3.22 7.70
CA THR A 224 16.05 4.65 8.06
C THR A 224 17.14 5.12 9.01
N THR A 225 17.83 4.19 9.67
CA THR A 225 18.91 4.44 10.61
C THR A 225 20.22 3.91 10.08
N ALA A 226 21.34 4.40 10.64
CA ALA A 226 22.66 3.85 10.34
C ALA A 226 22.76 2.34 10.64
N SER A 227 21.98 1.83 11.60
CA SER A 227 21.95 0.41 11.96
C SER A 227 21.10 -0.47 11.04
N THR A 228 20.18 0.11 10.25
CA THR A 228 19.25 -0.63 9.37
C THR A 228 19.53 -0.40 7.87
N GLY A 229 20.51 0.45 7.54
CA GLY A 229 21.05 0.60 6.19
C GLY A 229 21.77 1.93 5.97
N GLY A 230 21.25 3.03 6.52
CA GLY A 230 21.85 4.36 6.45
C GLY A 230 20.93 5.44 7.06
N ALA A 231 21.51 6.46 7.69
CA ALA A 231 20.70 7.58 8.21
C ALA A 231 19.97 8.28 7.06
N SER A 232 18.65 8.43 7.20
CA SER A 232 17.77 9.06 6.18
C SER A 232 17.76 8.33 4.82
N GLN A 233 18.14 7.05 4.78
CA GLN A 233 18.23 6.30 3.52
C GLN A 233 16.89 6.20 2.79
N LEU A 234 15.76 6.19 3.51
CA LEU A 234 14.43 6.29 2.90
C LEU A 234 14.26 7.58 2.07
N CYS A 235 14.64 8.74 2.60
CA CYS A 235 14.58 10.01 1.87
C CYS A 235 15.53 9.99 0.67
N LEU A 236 16.76 9.51 0.87
CA LEU A 236 17.81 9.45 -0.15
C LEU A 236 17.55 8.36 -1.21
N THR A 237 16.57 7.48 -0.99
CA THR A 237 16.14 6.53 -2.00
C THR A 237 15.52 7.28 -3.17
N CYS A 238 14.62 8.22 -2.86
CA CYS A 238 13.85 8.98 -3.84
C CYS A 238 14.50 10.32 -4.23
N HIS A 239 15.18 10.99 -3.28
CA HIS A 239 15.74 12.31 -3.49
C HIS A 239 17.25 12.31 -3.77
N ILE A 240 17.64 13.22 -4.63
CA ILE A 240 19.01 13.68 -4.86
C ILE A 240 19.24 14.87 -3.91
N LYS A 241 20.17 14.73 -2.97
CA LYS A 241 20.54 15.77 -2.00
C LYS A 241 22.01 16.13 -2.14
#